data_AF-D9XP01-F1
#
_entry.id   AF-D9XP01-F1
#
_cell.length_a   1.000
_cell.length_b   1.000
_cell.length_c   1.000
_cell.angle_alpha   90.00
_cell.angle_beta   90.00
_cell.angle_gamma   90.00
#
_symmetry.space_group_name_H-M   'P 1'
#
loop_
_entity.id
_entity.type
_entity.pdbx_description
1 polymer ?
#
loop_
_entity_poly.entity_id
_entity_poly.type
_entity_poly.pdbx_seq_one_letter_code
_entity_poly.pdbx_strand_id
1 'polypeptide(L)'
;MARIAVIGAGMGALAAAARLAVAGHRVAVYERTETYGGALRRVERDGFSFDTGPGLLPLPAVYRDLFLKTGREPLEECVELVQVDPSSRHVFPDGTRVSLPNTSRAGVVSALEDGLGPAAARRWGDFLVRAREAWDRSRRPLLEEPLWPNWQVLAEREPYPAVPHRKLLRTRTAGTLAEVGAWELRDPRLTALLESHALAYGLDPRRTPASAAVLPYMEHAFGTWYVRGGMRELARAVYERCLARRVEFHFGAEAVGVLEKDGRAAGLELADGSVADADLVVAGVAPGVLDRLARGTRPR
;
A
#
# COMPACT_ATOMS: atom_id res chain seq x y z
N MET A 1 9.23 -20.97 -21.26
CA MET A 1 9.89 -20.59 -20.00
C MET A 1 10.88 -19.48 -20.33
N ALA A 2 10.69 -18.28 -19.76
CA ALA A 2 11.60 -17.14 -19.96
C ALA A 2 12.52 -16.98 -18.75
N ARG A 3 13.71 -16.39 -18.96
CA ARG A 3 14.59 -15.87 -17.90
C ARG A 3 14.17 -14.45 -17.58
N ILE A 4 13.89 -14.17 -16.32
CA ILE A 4 13.42 -12.86 -15.87
C ILE A 4 14.37 -12.34 -14.80
N ALA A 5 14.96 -11.18 -15.05
CA ALA A 5 15.71 -10.46 -14.05
C ALA A 5 14.80 -9.47 -13.32
N VAL A 6 14.83 -9.49 -11.99
CA VAL A 6 14.07 -8.57 -11.15
C VAL A 6 15.05 -7.64 -10.43
N ILE A 7 14.89 -6.34 -10.59
CA ILE A 7 15.76 -5.34 -9.97
C ILE A 7 15.19 -4.94 -8.61
N GLY A 8 15.95 -5.19 -7.55
CA GLY A 8 15.61 -4.90 -6.16
C GLY A 8 14.88 -6.05 -5.45
N ALA A 9 15.08 -6.15 -4.14
CA ALA A 9 14.44 -7.14 -3.26
C ALA A 9 13.44 -6.49 -2.29
N GLY A 10 12.74 -5.44 -2.73
CA GLY A 10 11.61 -4.85 -2.00
C GLY A 10 10.33 -5.69 -2.12
N MET A 11 9.31 -5.39 -1.32
CA MET A 11 8.07 -6.19 -1.25
C MET A 11 7.39 -6.42 -2.61
N GLY A 12 7.28 -5.38 -3.44
CA GLY A 12 6.70 -5.51 -4.78
C GLY A 12 7.51 -6.43 -5.70
N ALA A 13 8.85 -6.34 -5.63
CA ALA A 13 9.75 -7.16 -6.41
C ALA A 13 9.73 -8.63 -5.97
N LEU A 14 9.73 -8.88 -4.65
CA LEU A 14 9.59 -10.23 -4.10
C LEU A 14 8.24 -10.86 -4.48
N ALA A 15 7.15 -10.11 -4.37
CA ALA A 15 5.83 -10.58 -4.76
C ALA A 15 5.75 -10.91 -6.26
N ALA A 16 6.33 -10.07 -7.12
CA ALA A 16 6.44 -10.31 -8.56
C ALA A 16 7.29 -11.56 -8.85
N ALA A 17 8.45 -11.68 -8.21
CA ALA A 17 9.35 -12.81 -8.39
C ALA A 17 8.68 -14.15 -8.03
N ALA A 18 8.00 -14.22 -6.88
CA ALA A 18 7.25 -15.40 -6.47
C ALA A 18 6.16 -15.80 -7.48
N ARG A 19 5.38 -14.84 -7.98
CA ARG A 19 4.31 -15.09 -8.96
C ARG A 19 4.86 -15.54 -10.31
N LEU A 20 5.95 -14.92 -10.78
CA LEU A 20 6.59 -15.28 -12.04
C LEU A 20 7.24 -16.66 -11.99
N ALA A 21 7.87 -17.03 -10.86
CA ALA A 21 8.40 -18.37 -10.66
C ALA A 21 7.29 -19.43 -10.70
N VAL A 22 6.14 -19.17 -10.06
CA VAL A 22 4.97 -20.05 -10.10
C VAL A 22 4.37 -20.17 -11.51
N ALA A 23 4.42 -19.08 -12.30
CA ALA A 23 4.05 -19.10 -13.71
C ALA A 23 5.05 -19.87 -14.61
N GLY A 24 6.09 -20.47 -14.05
CA GLY A 24 7.02 -21.36 -14.75
C GLY A 24 8.20 -20.64 -15.42
N HIS A 25 8.53 -19.42 -14.99
CA HIS A 25 9.72 -18.69 -15.45
C HIS A 25 10.93 -18.97 -14.56
N ARG A 26 12.14 -18.78 -15.10
CA ARG A 26 13.37 -18.72 -14.29
C ARG A 26 13.56 -17.29 -13.82
N VAL A 27 13.62 -17.06 -12.52
CA VAL A 27 13.64 -15.71 -11.95
C VAL A 27 14.88 -15.53 -11.10
N ALA A 28 15.63 -14.46 -11.38
CA ALA A 28 16.76 -14.02 -10.57
C ALA A 28 16.54 -12.58 -10.10
N VAL A 29 16.71 -12.33 -8.81
CA VAL A 29 16.59 -11.02 -8.18
C VAL A 29 17.99 -10.45 -7.95
N TYR A 30 18.21 -9.22 -8.40
CA TYR A 30 19.47 -8.48 -8.23
C TYR A 30 19.24 -7.31 -7.28
N GLU A 31 19.87 -7.36 -6.11
CA GLU A 31 19.70 -6.39 -5.04
C GLU A 31 21.06 -5.78 -4.67
N ARG A 32 21.13 -4.45 -4.68
CA ARG A 32 22.36 -3.70 -4.40
C ARG A 32 22.84 -3.82 -2.95
N THR A 33 21.95 -4.15 -2.02
CA THR A 33 22.29 -4.34 -0.61
C THR A 33 22.55 -5.81 -0.29
N GLU A 34 23.06 -6.07 0.91
CA GLU A 34 23.35 -7.42 1.40
C GLU A 34 22.10 -8.17 1.93
N THR A 35 20.89 -7.64 1.72
CA THR A 35 19.66 -8.19 2.31
C THR A 35 18.41 -7.88 1.49
N TYR A 36 17.37 -8.67 1.71
CA TYR A 36 16.02 -8.42 1.21
C TYR A 36 15.27 -7.34 2.02
N GLY A 37 14.09 -6.94 1.54
CA GLY A 37 13.09 -6.14 2.25
C GLY A 37 12.94 -4.70 1.73
N GLY A 38 13.94 -4.18 1.00
CA GLY A 38 13.93 -2.83 0.46
C GLY A 38 13.78 -1.77 1.56
N ALA A 39 12.62 -1.12 1.65
CA ALA A 39 12.32 -0.16 2.70
C ALA A 39 12.04 -0.80 4.07
N LEU A 40 11.69 -2.09 4.12
CA LEU A 40 11.41 -2.84 5.36
C LEU A 40 12.71 -3.33 6.00
N ARG A 41 13.52 -2.38 6.49
CA ARG A 41 14.74 -2.68 7.25
C ARG A 41 14.50 -2.54 8.74
N ARG A 42 15.47 -3.06 9.50
CA ARG A 42 15.52 -3.02 10.95
C ARG A 42 16.85 -2.41 11.37
N VAL A 43 16.81 -1.50 12.34
CA VAL A 43 17.98 -0.98 13.06
C VAL A 43 17.88 -1.46 14.50
N GLU A 44 18.96 -2.02 15.00
CA GLU A 44 19.06 -2.48 16.39
C GLU A 44 20.08 -1.63 17.13
N ARG A 45 19.71 -1.17 18.32
CA ARG A 45 20.56 -0.31 19.14
C ARG A 45 20.18 -0.44 20.61
N ASP A 46 21.18 -0.66 21.46
CA ASP A 46 21.04 -0.69 22.92
C ASP A 46 19.93 -1.64 23.43
N GLY A 47 19.75 -2.78 22.75
CA GLY A 47 18.71 -3.78 23.06
C GLY A 47 17.32 -3.48 22.49
N PHE A 48 17.17 -2.36 21.77
CA PHE A 48 15.93 -1.98 21.08
C PHE A 48 16.02 -2.28 19.58
N SER A 49 14.87 -2.59 18.99
CA SER A 49 14.71 -2.82 17.55
C SER A 49 13.75 -1.78 16.98
N PHE A 50 14.14 -1.18 15.87
CA PHE A 50 13.38 -0.15 15.17
C PHE A 50 13.19 -0.57 13.71
N ASP A 51 11.94 -0.74 13.29
CA ASP A 51 11.63 -0.82 11.87
C ASP A 51 11.85 0.56 11.23
N THR A 52 12.54 0.61 10.09
CA THR A 52 12.80 1.88 9.36
C THR A 52 11.73 2.17 8.31
N GLY A 53 10.79 1.25 8.11
CA GLY A 53 9.69 1.33 7.15
C GLY A 53 8.34 1.52 7.85
N PRO A 54 7.22 1.19 7.18
CA PRO A 54 5.93 1.09 7.86
C PRO A 54 6.00 0.12 9.06
N GLY A 55 5.33 0.47 10.15
CA GLY A 55 5.26 -0.38 11.36
C GLY A 55 3.98 -1.20 11.49
N LEU A 56 2.98 -0.93 10.66
CA LEU A 56 1.66 -1.57 10.70
C LEU A 56 1.29 -2.10 9.31
N LEU A 57 0.51 -3.17 9.30
CA LEU A 57 0.01 -3.84 8.11
C LEU A 57 -1.49 -3.54 7.94
N PRO A 58 -1.87 -2.60 7.06
CA PRO A 58 -3.25 -2.55 6.57
C PRO A 58 -3.49 -3.71 5.60
N LEU A 59 -4.73 -4.21 5.52
CA LEU A 59 -5.15 -5.21 4.53
C LEU A 59 -4.25 -6.47 4.43
N PRO A 60 -4.15 -7.31 5.48
CA PRO A 60 -3.41 -8.57 5.40
C PRO A 60 -3.91 -9.53 4.30
N ALA A 61 -5.15 -9.35 3.85
CA ALA A 61 -5.74 -10.10 2.74
C ALA A 61 -4.90 -10.11 1.46
N VAL A 62 -4.16 -9.04 1.16
CA VAL A 62 -3.30 -8.96 -0.03
C VAL A 62 -2.15 -9.97 0.06
N TYR A 63 -1.53 -10.09 1.23
CA TYR A 63 -0.44 -11.04 1.46
C TYR A 63 -0.96 -12.46 1.65
N ARG A 64 -2.14 -12.65 2.23
CA ARG A 64 -2.83 -13.95 2.25
C ARG A 64 -3.06 -14.47 0.83
N ASP A 65 -3.58 -13.64 -0.07
CA ASP A 65 -3.77 -13.99 -1.48
C ASP A 65 -2.45 -14.34 -2.17
N LEU A 66 -1.39 -13.57 -1.90
CA LEU A 66 -0.06 -13.87 -2.42
C LEU A 66 0.40 -15.26 -1.98
N PHE A 67 0.27 -15.61 -0.70
CA PHE A 67 0.67 -16.91 -0.16
C PHE A 67 -0.17 -18.05 -0.75
N LEU A 68 -1.49 -17.88 -0.84
CA LEU A 68 -2.39 -18.86 -1.48
C LEU A 68 -2.01 -19.11 -2.95
N LYS A 69 -1.68 -18.06 -3.70
CA LYS A 69 -1.33 -18.18 -5.13
C LYS A 69 0.11 -18.59 -5.38
N THR A 70 0.96 -18.60 -4.35
CA THR A 70 2.38 -18.90 -4.49
C THR A 70 2.84 -20.01 -3.57
N GLY A 71 1.98 -20.73 -2.86
CA GLY A 71 2.36 -21.63 -1.76
C GLY A 71 1.24 -22.61 -1.43
N ARG A 72 1.56 -23.69 -0.71
CA ARG A 72 0.54 -24.47 0.01
C ARG A 72 0.34 -23.93 1.43
N GLU A 73 1.44 -23.52 2.04
CA GLU A 73 1.48 -22.99 3.39
C GLU A 73 0.89 -21.56 3.43
N PRO A 74 -0.12 -21.31 4.26
CA PRO A 74 -0.76 -20.00 4.40
C PRO A 74 0.16 -18.99 5.10
N LEU A 75 -0.17 -17.70 4.99
CA LEU A 75 0.63 -16.62 5.59
C LEU A 75 0.76 -16.77 7.11
N GLU A 76 -0.32 -17.17 7.77
CA GLU A 76 -0.42 -17.34 9.23
C GLU A 76 0.51 -18.42 9.80
N GLU A 77 0.95 -19.38 8.98
CA GLU A 77 1.96 -20.38 9.39
C GLU A 77 3.37 -19.80 9.32
N CYS A 78 3.58 -18.70 8.59
CA CYS A 78 4.89 -18.07 8.40
C CYS A 78 5.11 -16.82 9.27
N VAL A 79 4.02 -16.11 9.61
CA VAL A 79 4.05 -14.91 10.47
C VAL A 79 2.81 -14.85 11.36
N GLU A 80 2.98 -14.35 12.59
CA GLU A 80 1.86 -14.06 13.46
C GLU A 80 1.33 -12.64 13.22
N LEU A 81 0.03 -12.55 12.93
CA LEU A 81 -0.68 -11.28 12.73
C LEU A 81 -1.54 -10.98 13.96
N VAL A 82 -1.26 -9.85 14.61
CA VAL A 82 -1.96 -9.40 15.82
C VAL A 82 -2.80 -8.18 15.47
N GLN A 83 -4.10 -8.19 15.80
CA GLN A 83 -4.92 -6.99 15.69
C GLN A 83 -4.47 -5.96 16.72
N VAL A 84 -4.26 -4.72 16.28
CA VAL A 84 -3.87 -3.61 17.17
C VAL A 84 -5.12 -2.96 17.74
N ASP A 85 -5.38 -3.09 19.03
CA ASP A 85 -6.57 -2.51 19.68
C ASP A 85 -6.17 -1.73 20.97
N PRO A 86 -6.50 -0.42 21.08
CA PRO A 86 -7.15 0.43 20.07
C PRO A 86 -6.30 0.58 18.80
N SER A 87 -6.94 0.72 17.64
CA SER A 87 -6.23 0.90 16.36
C SER A 87 -5.50 2.25 16.30
N SER A 88 -6.04 3.27 16.97
CA SER A 88 -5.41 4.56 17.13
C SER A 88 -5.90 5.28 18.40
N ARG A 89 -5.09 6.23 18.87
CA ARG A 89 -5.48 7.21 19.90
C ARG A 89 -5.20 8.62 19.40
N HIS A 90 -6.25 9.41 19.27
CA HIS A 90 -6.20 10.81 18.85
C HIS A 90 -6.22 11.72 20.08
N VAL A 91 -5.28 12.66 20.14
CA VAL A 91 -5.14 13.65 21.20
C VAL A 91 -5.28 15.03 20.58
N PHE A 92 -6.32 15.76 20.97
CA PHE A 92 -6.64 17.08 20.40
C PHE A 92 -6.05 18.22 21.25
N PRO A 93 -5.85 19.42 20.67
CA PRO A 93 -5.27 20.56 21.38
C PRO A 93 -6.06 21.03 22.61
N ASP A 94 -7.37 20.77 22.64
CA ASP A 94 -8.26 21.09 23.75
C ASP A 94 -8.18 20.06 24.91
N GLY A 95 -7.31 19.05 24.79
CA GLY A 95 -7.14 17.97 25.76
C GLY A 95 -8.11 16.80 25.56
N THR A 96 -9.04 16.89 24.60
CA THR A 96 -9.94 15.78 24.24
C THR A 96 -9.11 14.59 23.74
N ARG A 97 -9.50 13.38 24.15
CA ARG A 97 -8.84 12.13 23.74
C ARG A 97 -9.88 11.15 23.25
N VAL A 98 -9.65 10.61 22.05
CA VAL A 98 -10.51 9.58 21.45
C VAL A 98 -9.64 8.38 21.09
N SER A 99 -9.97 7.19 21.62
CA SER A 99 -9.34 5.95 21.20
C SER A 99 -10.30 5.21 20.28
N LEU A 100 -9.88 4.94 19.04
CA LEU A 100 -10.71 4.25 18.07
C LEU A 100 -10.44 2.75 18.19
N PRO A 101 -11.48 1.91 18.37
CA PRO A 101 -11.29 0.46 18.40
C PRO A 101 -10.99 -0.07 17.01
N ASN A 102 -10.36 -1.22 16.97
CA ASN A 102 -10.06 -1.90 15.71
C ASN A 102 -11.27 -2.65 15.16
N THR A 103 -11.39 -2.72 13.83
CA THR A 103 -12.37 -3.56 13.09
C THR A 103 -13.83 -3.45 13.60
N SER A 104 -14.25 -2.27 14.08
CA SER A 104 -15.61 -2.06 14.60
C SER A 104 -16.14 -0.68 14.25
N ARG A 105 -16.96 -0.62 13.19
CA ARG A 105 -17.63 0.64 12.80
C ARG A 105 -18.53 1.17 13.92
N ALA A 106 -19.29 0.30 14.58
CA ALA A 106 -20.15 0.69 15.69
C ALA A 106 -19.32 1.18 16.89
N GLY A 107 -18.22 0.49 17.19
CA GLY A 107 -17.29 0.91 18.25
C GLY A 107 -16.64 2.26 17.97
N VAL A 108 -16.26 2.53 16.71
CA VAL A 108 -15.74 3.84 16.28
C VAL A 108 -16.78 4.94 16.47
N VAL A 109 -18.03 4.71 16.06
CA VAL A 109 -19.11 5.69 16.25
C VAL A 109 -19.36 5.94 17.75
N SER A 110 -19.38 4.89 18.57
CA SER A 110 -19.52 5.00 20.03
C SER A 110 -18.37 5.80 20.66
N ALA A 111 -17.13 5.50 20.29
CA ALA A 111 -15.96 6.21 20.81
C ALA A 111 -15.96 7.70 20.44
N LEU A 112 -16.44 8.03 19.24
CA LEU A 112 -16.61 9.42 18.81
C LEU A 112 -17.79 10.10 19.51
N GLU A 113 -18.86 9.37 19.85
CA GLU A 113 -19.97 9.89 20.62
C GLU A 113 -19.53 10.25 22.04
N ASP A 114 -18.81 9.34 22.70
CA ASP A 114 -18.29 9.54 24.05
C ASP A 114 -17.28 10.68 24.11
N GLY A 115 -16.40 10.78 23.11
CA GLY A 115 -15.31 11.77 23.10
C GLY A 115 -15.64 13.12 22.48
N LEU A 116 -16.50 13.16 21.46
CA LEU A 116 -16.79 14.38 20.67
C LEU A 116 -18.27 14.76 20.66
N GLY A 117 -19.13 13.92 21.22
CA GLY A 117 -20.57 14.13 21.32
C GLY A 117 -21.37 13.52 20.17
N PRO A 118 -22.69 13.37 20.36
CA PRO A 118 -23.57 12.63 19.44
C PRO A 118 -23.69 13.26 18.05
N ALA A 119 -23.50 14.57 17.95
CA ALA A 119 -23.53 15.26 16.65
C ALA A 119 -22.30 14.92 15.79
N ALA A 120 -21.12 14.77 16.40
CA ALA A 120 -19.90 14.38 15.72
C ALA A 120 -19.96 12.92 15.28
N ALA A 121 -20.39 12.03 16.17
CA ALA A 121 -20.59 10.61 15.88
C ALA A 121 -21.52 10.36 14.69
N ARG A 122 -22.66 11.06 14.63
CA ARG A 122 -23.58 10.99 13.47
C ARG A 122 -22.92 11.43 12.17
N ARG A 123 -22.21 12.56 12.17
CA ARG A 123 -21.53 13.08 10.96
C ARG A 123 -20.47 12.12 10.46
N TRP A 124 -19.67 11.54 11.36
CA TRP A 124 -18.69 10.52 11.00
C TRP A 124 -19.35 9.25 10.47
N GLY A 125 -20.44 8.81 11.11
CA GLY A 125 -21.24 7.66 10.66
C GLY A 125 -21.75 7.83 9.23
N ASP A 126 -22.33 9.00 8.91
CA ASP A 126 -22.82 9.36 7.58
C ASP A 126 -21.68 9.45 6.55
N PHE A 127 -20.55 10.05 6.94
CA PHE A 127 -19.33 10.11 6.13
C PHE A 127 -18.82 8.70 5.78
N LEU A 128 -18.77 7.78 6.75
CA LEU A 128 -18.32 6.41 6.51
C LEU A 128 -19.21 5.63 5.53
N VAL A 129 -20.51 5.95 5.42
CA VAL A 129 -21.37 5.38 4.37
C VAL A 129 -20.87 5.82 3.00
N ARG A 130 -20.57 7.11 2.82
CA ARG A 130 -20.07 7.65 1.55
C ARG A 130 -18.65 7.17 1.23
N ALA A 131 -17.79 7.05 2.22
CA ALA A 131 -16.47 6.44 2.08
C ALA A 131 -16.55 4.98 1.62
N ARG A 132 -17.52 4.20 2.13
CA ARG A 132 -17.80 2.85 1.63
C ARG A 132 -18.25 2.86 0.18
N GLU A 133 -19.15 3.77 -0.21
CA GLU A 133 -19.57 3.88 -1.61
C GLU A 133 -18.40 4.21 -2.54
N ALA A 134 -17.49 5.10 -2.11
CA ALA A 134 -16.27 5.40 -2.85
C ALA A 134 -15.41 4.13 -2.99
N TRP A 135 -15.26 3.35 -1.91
CA TRP A 135 -14.56 2.07 -1.95
C TRP A 135 -15.21 1.09 -2.92
N ASP A 136 -16.53 0.92 -2.89
CA ASP A 136 -17.25 -0.02 -3.75
C ASP A 136 -17.13 0.38 -5.24
N ARG A 137 -17.11 1.68 -5.55
CA ARG A 137 -16.90 2.21 -6.91
C ARG A 137 -15.46 2.10 -7.39
N SER A 138 -14.48 2.17 -6.49
CA SER A 138 -13.05 2.11 -6.82
C SER A 138 -12.49 0.69 -6.83
N ARG A 139 -12.89 -0.16 -5.87
CA ARG A 139 -12.28 -1.47 -5.59
C ARG A 139 -12.22 -2.34 -6.83
N ARG A 140 -13.37 -2.62 -7.44
CA ARG A 140 -13.44 -3.56 -8.55
C ARG A 140 -12.68 -3.07 -9.78
N PRO A 141 -12.96 -1.89 -10.34
CA PRO A 141 -12.31 -1.44 -11.59
C PRO A 141 -10.85 -1.00 -11.43
N LEU A 142 -10.40 -0.62 -10.22
CA LEU A 142 -9.02 -0.14 -10.00
C LEU A 142 -8.10 -1.16 -9.30
N LEU A 143 -8.63 -2.06 -8.47
CA LEU A 143 -7.82 -2.94 -7.62
C LEU A 143 -7.96 -4.43 -7.95
N GLU A 144 -9.12 -4.88 -8.46
CA GLU A 144 -9.39 -6.32 -8.67
C GLU A 144 -9.37 -6.74 -10.14
N GLU A 145 -9.80 -5.86 -11.04
CA GLU A 145 -9.84 -6.17 -12.47
C GLU A 145 -8.49 -5.91 -13.14
N PRO A 146 -8.09 -6.75 -14.12
CA PRO A 146 -6.94 -6.47 -14.96
C PRO A 146 -7.08 -5.10 -15.63
N LEU A 147 -5.94 -4.41 -15.81
CA LEU A 147 -5.93 -3.12 -16.50
C LEU A 147 -6.49 -3.29 -17.92
N TRP A 148 -7.60 -2.61 -18.19
CA TRP A 148 -8.29 -2.65 -19.47
C TRP A 148 -7.94 -1.40 -20.30
N PRO A 149 -8.02 -1.45 -21.65
CA PRO A 149 -7.46 -0.40 -22.51
C PRO A 149 -7.98 1.02 -22.25
N ASN A 150 -9.21 1.16 -21.75
CA ASN A 150 -9.86 2.46 -21.52
C ASN A 150 -9.91 2.83 -20.03
N TRP A 151 -8.99 2.32 -19.21
CA TRP A 151 -8.96 2.61 -17.76
C TRP A 151 -8.92 4.12 -17.44
N GLN A 152 -8.43 4.97 -18.36
CA GLN A 152 -8.35 6.42 -18.19
C GLN A 152 -9.72 7.06 -17.89
N VAL A 153 -10.83 6.44 -18.31
CA VAL A 153 -12.18 6.94 -17.99
C VAL A 153 -12.46 6.96 -16.48
N LEU A 154 -11.71 6.15 -15.71
CA LEU A 154 -11.78 6.13 -14.26
C LEU A 154 -11.08 7.35 -13.62
N ALA A 155 -10.10 7.94 -14.32
CA ALA A 155 -9.41 9.15 -13.85
C ALA A 155 -10.26 10.42 -14.06
N GLU A 156 -11.22 10.38 -14.99
CA GLU A 156 -12.08 11.53 -15.31
C GLU A 156 -13.23 11.72 -14.31
N ARG A 157 -13.52 10.72 -13.48
CA ARG A 157 -14.66 10.73 -12.55
C ARG A 157 -14.21 10.45 -11.14
N GLU A 158 -14.35 11.44 -10.28
CA GLU A 158 -14.19 11.27 -8.83
C GLU A 158 -15.19 10.22 -8.31
N PRO A 159 -14.74 9.06 -7.79
CA PRO A 159 -15.63 8.01 -7.31
C PRO A 159 -16.45 8.43 -6.08
N TYR A 160 -15.96 9.41 -5.33
CA TYR A 160 -16.64 9.89 -4.13
C TYR A 160 -18.04 10.48 -4.45
N PRO A 161 -19.11 10.06 -3.74
CA PRO A 161 -20.47 10.50 -4.04
C PRO A 161 -20.67 12.00 -3.76
N ALA A 162 -21.58 12.62 -4.54
CA ALA A 162 -21.91 14.02 -4.36
C ALA A 162 -22.51 14.28 -2.96
N VAL A 163 -22.16 15.42 -2.37
CA VAL A 163 -22.59 15.81 -1.04
C VAL A 163 -23.93 16.56 -1.15
N PRO A 164 -25.02 16.07 -0.50
CA PRO A 164 -26.29 16.78 -0.52
C PRO A 164 -26.20 18.12 0.20
N HIS A 165 -26.37 19.23 -0.51
CA HIS A 165 -26.32 20.57 0.08
C HIS A 165 -27.73 21.16 0.19
N ARG A 166 -28.35 21.09 1.38
CA ARG A 166 -29.77 21.46 1.64
C ARG A 166 -30.17 22.89 1.21
N LYS A 167 -29.23 23.81 0.96
CA LYS A 167 -29.49 25.22 0.61
C LYS A 167 -29.26 25.57 -0.87
N LEU A 168 -28.84 24.63 -1.70
CA LEU A 168 -28.61 24.85 -3.13
C LEU A 168 -29.39 23.80 -3.93
N LEU A 169 -30.05 24.23 -5.01
CA LEU A 169 -30.72 23.34 -5.98
C LEU A 169 -29.72 22.43 -6.75
N ARG A 170 -28.44 22.42 -6.37
CA ARG A 170 -27.37 21.66 -7.02
C ARG A 170 -26.56 20.90 -5.97
N THR A 171 -26.45 19.60 -6.18
CA THR A 171 -25.45 18.75 -5.52
C THR A 171 -24.05 19.19 -5.97
N ARG A 172 -23.10 19.23 -5.03
CA ARG A 172 -21.68 19.48 -5.33
C ARG A 172 -20.89 18.23 -4.99
N THR A 173 -19.91 17.92 -5.83
CA THR A 173 -18.94 16.86 -5.56
C THR A 173 -17.70 17.49 -4.96
N ALA A 174 -17.23 16.97 -3.82
CA ALA A 174 -15.94 17.37 -3.28
C ALA A 174 -14.85 16.84 -4.23
N GLY A 175 -13.92 17.70 -4.64
CA GLY A 175 -12.78 17.29 -5.45
C GLY A 175 -11.60 16.83 -4.60
N THR A 176 -11.55 17.23 -3.33
CA THR A 176 -10.44 16.92 -2.43
C THR A 176 -10.90 16.40 -1.07
N LEU A 177 -10.01 15.68 -0.38
CA LEU A 177 -10.28 15.18 0.97
C LEU A 177 -10.52 16.32 1.98
N ALA A 178 -9.81 17.44 1.84
CA ALA A 178 -10.03 18.64 2.66
C ALA A 178 -11.45 19.21 2.47
N GLU A 179 -11.98 19.23 1.24
CA GLU A 179 -13.36 19.66 0.98
C GLU A 179 -14.39 18.72 1.61
N VAL A 180 -14.16 17.40 1.58
CA VAL A 180 -15.00 16.42 2.30
C VAL A 180 -15.07 16.77 3.78
N GLY A 181 -13.92 16.98 4.42
CA GLY A 181 -13.85 17.37 5.82
C GLY A 181 -14.60 18.68 6.12
N ALA A 182 -14.42 19.70 5.30
CA ALA A 182 -15.05 21.00 5.49
C ALA A 182 -16.58 20.97 5.28
N TRP A 183 -17.06 20.23 4.29
CA TRP A 183 -18.48 20.27 3.89
C TRP A 183 -19.35 19.33 4.74
N GLU A 184 -18.82 18.16 5.09
CA GLU A 184 -19.57 17.08 5.73
C GLU A 184 -19.36 17.00 7.24
N LEU A 185 -18.12 17.11 7.70
CA LEU A 185 -17.79 16.79 9.10
C LEU A 185 -18.07 17.95 10.05
N ARG A 186 -17.96 19.21 9.58
CA ARG A 186 -18.38 20.44 10.30
C ARG A 186 -17.95 20.48 11.77
N ASP A 187 -16.81 19.87 12.08
CA ASP A 187 -16.15 19.84 13.38
C ASP A 187 -14.65 19.76 13.09
N PRO A 188 -13.85 20.75 13.54
CA PRO A 188 -12.41 20.78 13.26
C PRO A 188 -11.67 19.52 13.70
N ARG A 189 -12.15 18.84 14.75
CA ARG A 189 -11.54 17.61 15.28
C ARG A 189 -11.82 16.41 14.37
N LEU A 190 -13.03 16.32 13.82
CA LEU A 190 -13.35 15.30 12.81
C LEU A 190 -12.63 15.55 11.49
N THR A 191 -12.49 16.81 11.08
CA THR A 191 -11.69 17.18 9.90
C THR A 191 -10.24 16.77 10.11
N ALA A 192 -9.63 17.11 11.25
CA ALA A 192 -8.27 16.70 11.58
C ALA A 192 -8.11 15.17 11.65
N LEU A 193 -9.12 14.47 12.19
CA LEU A 193 -9.15 13.00 12.19
C LEU A 193 -9.12 12.45 10.75
N LEU A 194 -9.99 12.93 9.86
CA LEU A 194 -10.02 12.51 8.45
C LEU A 194 -8.68 12.79 7.75
N GLU A 195 -8.16 14.01 7.90
CA GLU A 195 -6.90 14.42 7.29
C GLU A 195 -5.71 13.61 7.82
N SER A 196 -5.74 13.17 9.08
CA SER A 196 -4.69 12.35 9.67
C SER A 196 -4.48 11.02 8.94
N HIS A 197 -5.54 10.42 8.38
CA HIS A 197 -5.42 9.21 7.57
C HIS A 197 -4.62 9.47 6.29
N ALA A 198 -4.88 10.56 5.57
CA ALA A 198 -4.10 10.91 4.38
C ALA A 198 -2.65 11.27 4.73
N LEU A 199 -2.45 12.04 5.79
CA LEU A 199 -1.12 12.43 6.26
C LEU A 199 -0.27 11.23 6.68
N ALA A 200 -0.87 10.19 7.26
CA ALA A 200 -0.17 8.94 7.59
C ALA A 200 0.43 8.23 6.37
N TYR A 201 -0.11 8.47 5.17
CA TYR A 201 0.42 8.00 3.90
C TYR A 201 1.30 9.05 3.18
N GLY A 202 1.61 10.17 3.83
CA GLY A 202 2.39 11.27 3.23
C GLY A 202 1.62 12.07 2.18
N LEU A 203 0.29 12.03 2.20
CA LEU A 203 -0.57 12.71 1.24
C LEU A 203 -1.06 14.06 1.80
N ASP A 204 -0.98 15.12 1.00
CA ASP A 204 -1.54 16.44 1.36
C ASP A 204 -3.06 16.45 1.13
N PRO A 205 -3.92 16.57 2.16
CA PRO A 205 -5.37 16.50 2.01
C PRO A 205 -5.96 17.56 1.07
N ARG A 206 -5.26 18.68 0.85
CA ARG A 206 -5.69 19.78 -0.03
C ARG A 206 -5.54 19.47 -1.51
N ARG A 207 -4.74 18.45 -1.83
CA ARG A 207 -4.46 18.00 -3.20
C ARG A 207 -4.86 16.54 -3.43
N THR A 208 -5.13 15.82 -2.36
CA THR A 208 -5.55 14.42 -2.40
C THR A 208 -7.02 14.35 -2.85
N PRO A 209 -7.36 13.49 -3.83
CA PRO A 209 -8.74 13.31 -4.29
C PRO A 209 -9.71 12.97 -3.16
N ALA A 210 -10.98 13.33 -3.31
CA ALA A 210 -12.01 13.07 -2.30
C ALA A 210 -12.19 11.56 -2.04
N SER A 211 -11.97 10.72 -3.05
CA SER A 211 -11.98 9.26 -2.92
C SER A 211 -10.94 8.72 -1.93
N ALA A 212 -9.91 9.47 -1.53
CA ALA A 212 -9.06 9.05 -0.41
C ALA A 212 -9.81 8.92 0.93
N ALA A 213 -11.07 9.33 1.01
CA ALA A 213 -12.00 8.96 2.07
C ALA A 213 -12.11 7.43 2.28
N VAL A 214 -11.71 6.61 1.29
CA VAL A 214 -11.61 5.16 1.47
C VAL A 214 -10.60 4.75 2.55
N LEU A 215 -9.57 5.54 2.84
CA LEU A 215 -8.52 5.20 3.82
C LEU A 215 -9.09 4.91 5.22
N PRO A 216 -9.84 5.83 5.88
CA PRO A 216 -10.47 5.53 7.16
C PRO A 216 -11.47 4.36 7.06
N TYR A 217 -12.20 4.24 5.95
CA TYR A 217 -13.12 3.11 5.76
C TYR A 217 -12.37 1.78 5.75
N MET A 218 -11.25 1.69 5.04
CA MET A 218 -10.44 0.48 4.95
C MET A 218 -9.88 0.07 6.31
N GLU A 219 -9.34 1.03 7.08
CA GLU A 219 -8.86 0.76 8.44
C GLU A 219 -9.99 0.26 9.35
N HIS A 220 -11.18 0.85 9.29
CA HIS A 220 -12.31 0.43 10.12
C HIS A 220 -12.93 -0.90 9.68
N ALA A 221 -12.91 -1.21 8.38
CA ALA A 221 -13.52 -2.41 7.82
C ALA A 221 -12.60 -3.63 7.88
N PHE A 222 -11.30 -3.45 7.66
CA PHE A 222 -10.32 -4.53 7.54
C PHE A 222 -9.32 -4.58 8.69
N GLY A 223 -9.32 -3.54 9.51
CA GLY A 223 -8.49 -3.43 10.69
C GLY A 223 -7.04 -3.08 10.40
N THR A 224 -6.35 -2.74 11.49
CA THR A 224 -4.92 -2.47 11.52
C THR A 224 -4.21 -3.61 12.24
N TRP A 225 -3.16 -4.14 11.61
CA TRP A 225 -2.48 -5.34 12.10
C TRP A 225 -1.01 -5.06 12.40
N TYR A 226 -0.50 -5.68 13.45
CA TYR A 226 0.91 -5.76 13.76
C TYR A 226 1.42 -7.15 13.37
N VAL A 227 2.51 -7.20 12.62
CA VAL A 227 3.23 -8.44 12.38
C VAL A 227 4.14 -8.67 13.59
N ARG A 228 4.00 -9.78 14.32
CA ARG A 228 4.84 -10.03 15.50
C ARG A 228 6.32 -10.04 15.09
N GLY A 229 7.11 -9.17 15.73
CA GLY A 229 8.51 -8.95 15.37
C GLY A 229 8.73 -7.80 14.37
N GLY A 230 7.67 -7.15 13.90
CA GLY A 230 7.74 -6.01 12.98
C GLY A 230 7.58 -6.39 11.51
N MET A 231 7.46 -5.37 10.65
CA MET A 231 7.17 -5.56 9.22
C MET A 231 8.30 -6.26 8.46
N ARG A 232 9.52 -6.27 9.00
CA ARG A 232 10.62 -7.05 8.43
C ARG A 232 10.35 -8.56 8.46
N GLU A 233 9.55 -9.07 9.40
CA GLU A 233 9.16 -10.49 9.44
C GLU A 233 8.26 -10.85 8.25
N LEU A 234 7.41 -9.92 7.80
CA LEU A 234 6.63 -10.11 6.58
C LEU A 234 7.54 -10.18 5.35
N ALA A 235 8.56 -9.33 5.28
CA ALA A 235 9.55 -9.38 4.20
C ALA A 235 10.32 -10.70 4.19
N ARG A 236 10.72 -11.20 5.38
CA ARG A 236 11.35 -12.51 5.55
C ARG A 236 10.46 -13.62 5.01
N ALA A 237 9.19 -13.66 5.40
CA ALA A 237 8.27 -14.70 4.95
C ALA A 237 8.06 -14.68 3.42
N VAL A 238 7.96 -13.51 2.79
CA VAL A 238 7.86 -13.42 1.32
C VAL A 238 9.18 -13.82 0.65
N TYR A 239 10.33 -13.48 1.24
CA TYR A 239 11.64 -13.92 0.75
C TYR A 239 11.80 -15.45 0.81
N GLU A 240 11.47 -16.08 1.95
CA GLU A 240 11.46 -17.53 2.11
C GLU A 240 10.49 -18.21 1.12
N ARG A 241 9.34 -17.58 0.87
CA ARG A 241 8.41 -18.03 -0.17
C ARG A 241 9.05 -18.00 -1.56
N CYS A 242 9.86 -17.00 -1.89
CA CYS A 242 10.61 -16.94 -3.14
C CYS A 242 11.64 -18.07 -3.24
N LEU A 243 12.39 -18.34 -2.15
CA LEU A 243 13.35 -19.44 -2.10
C LEU A 243 12.67 -20.81 -2.32
N ALA A 244 11.51 -21.04 -1.68
CA ALA A 244 10.70 -22.24 -1.91
C ALA A 244 10.22 -22.39 -3.36
N ARG A 245 10.19 -21.29 -4.12
CA ARG A 245 9.90 -21.24 -5.56
C ARG A 245 11.13 -21.19 -6.44
N ARG A 246 12.31 -21.43 -5.88
CA ARG A 246 13.61 -21.49 -6.58
C ARG A 246 13.92 -20.18 -7.31
N VAL A 247 13.47 -19.05 -6.76
CA VAL A 247 13.95 -17.73 -7.18
C VAL A 247 15.41 -17.60 -6.73
N GLU A 248 16.27 -17.21 -7.65
CA GLU A 248 17.70 -16.96 -7.39
C GLU A 248 17.88 -15.53 -6.87
N PHE A 249 18.84 -15.33 -5.97
CA PHE A 249 19.12 -14.02 -5.38
C PHE A 249 20.61 -13.69 -5.48
N HIS A 250 20.90 -12.51 -6.00
CA HIS A 250 22.22 -11.91 -6.09
C HIS A 250 22.21 -10.64 -5.24
N PHE A 251 22.69 -10.74 -4.00
CA PHE A 251 22.90 -9.61 -3.10
C PHE A 251 24.25 -8.94 -3.38
N GLY A 252 24.38 -7.67 -3.01
CA GLY A 252 25.54 -6.85 -3.38
C GLY A 252 25.66 -6.59 -4.89
N ALA A 253 24.62 -6.91 -5.67
CA ALA A 253 24.61 -6.85 -7.14
C ALA A 253 23.76 -5.66 -7.59
N GLU A 254 24.37 -4.48 -7.67
CA GLU A 254 23.69 -3.27 -8.15
C GLU A 254 23.56 -3.30 -9.67
N ALA A 255 22.32 -3.31 -10.17
CA ALA A 255 22.05 -3.06 -11.58
C ALA A 255 22.23 -1.58 -11.90
N VAL A 256 23.06 -1.27 -12.90
CA VAL A 256 23.37 0.10 -13.35
C VAL A 256 22.79 0.41 -14.73
N GLY A 257 22.37 -0.61 -15.48
CA GLY A 257 21.73 -0.46 -16.78
C GLY A 257 20.80 -1.63 -17.13
N VAL A 258 19.76 -1.35 -17.92
CA VAL A 258 18.97 -2.36 -18.62
C VAL A 258 19.51 -2.45 -20.04
N LEU A 259 19.98 -3.64 -20.43
CA LEU A 259 20.50 -3.89 -21.76
C LEU A 259 19.35 -4.06 -22.76
N GLU A 260 19.51 -3.53 -23.96
CA GLU A 260 18.53 -3.66 -25.05
C GLU A 260 19.10 -4.42 -26.24
N LYS A 261 18.24 -5.22 -26.86
CA LYS A 261 18.45 -5.76 -28.20
C LYS A 261 17.14 -5.68 -28.99
N ASP A 262 17.19 -5.06 -30.17
CA ASP A 262 16.05 -4.94 -31.09
C ASP A 262 14.78 -4.32 -30.45
N GLY A 263 14.94 -3.29 -29.60
CA GLY A 263 13.80 -2.64 -28.94
C GLY A 263 13.20 -3.45 -27.78
N ARG A 264 13.92 -4.43 -27.24
CA ARG A 264 13.50 -5.30 -26.13
C ARG A 264 14.61 -5.44 -25.10
N ALA A 265 14.23 -5.55 -23.83
CA ALA A 265 15.18 -5.87 -22.77
C ALA A 265 15.89 -7.20 -23.04
N ALA A 266 17.20 -7.24 -22.82
CA ALA A 266 18.06 -8.40 -23.06
C ALA A 266 18.88 -8.81 -21.81
N GLY A 267 18.81 -8.03 -20.74
CA GLY A 267 19.54 -8.31 -19.51
C GLY A 267 19.79 -7.07 -18.67
N LEU A 268 20.71 -7.21 -17.72
CA LEU A 268 21.18 -6.15 -16.84
C LEU A 268 22.70 -5.98 -16.97
N GLU A 269 23.15 -4.74 -16.92
CA GLU A 269 24.53 -4.38 -16.63
C GLU A 269 24.66 -4.15 -15.11
N LEU A 270 25.64 -4.78 -14.49
CA LEU A 270 25.91 -4.66 -13.05
C LEU A 270 27.07 -3.70 -12.77
N ALA A 271 27.12 -3.14 -11.56
CA ALA A 271 28.12 -2.14 -11.17
C ALA A 271 29.57 -2.66 -11.20
N ASP A 272 29.77 -3.98 -11.13
CA ASP A 272 31.08 -4.62 -11.26
C ASP A 272 31.52 -4.83 -12.74
N GLY A 273 30.69 -4.40 -13.69
CA GLY A 273 30.90 -4.55 -15.13
C GLY A 273 30.45 -5.89 -15.70
N SER A 274 29.92 -6.80 -14.89
CA SER A 274 29.36 -8.06 -15.36
C SER A 274 27.96 -7.88 -15.96
N VAL A 275 27.53 -8.87 -16.73
CA VAL A 275 26.24 -8.88 -17.43
C VAL A 275 25.40 -10.06 -16.99
N ALA A 276 24.13 -9.79 -16.70
CA ALA A 276 23.13 -10.78 -16.40
C ALA A 276 22.10 -10.86 -17.54
N ASP A 277 22.18 -11.90 -18.37
CA ASP A 277 21.25 -12.11 -19.48
C ASP A 277 19.82 -12.41 -18.99
N ALA A 278 18.83 -11.74 -19.58
CA ALA A 278 17.42 -12.01 -19.30
C ALA A 278 16.54 -11.69 -20.51
N ASP A 279 15.44 -12.44 -20.66
CA ASP A 279 14.49 -12.21 -21.75
C ASP A 279 13.48 -11.10 -21.40
N LEU A 280 13.28 -10.86 -20.10
CA LEU A 280 12.43 -9.80 -19.54
C LEU A 280 13.07 -9.21 -18.28
N VAL A 281 12.77 -7.94 -17.99
CA VAL A 281 13.22 -7.25 -16.78
C VAL A 281 12.02 -6.69 -16.04
N VAL A 282 11.95 -6.93 -14.73
CA VAL A 282 10.97 -6.31 -13.82
C VAL A 282 11.72 -5.34 -12.91
N ALA A 283 11.37 -4.06 -12.99
CA ALA A 283 12.02 -3.01 -12.22
C ALA A 283 11.28 -2.75 -10.90
N GLY A 284 11.76 -3.30 -9.80
CA GLY A 284 11.28 -3.04 -8.43
C GLY A 284 11.87 -1.77 -7.81
N VAL A 285 12.08 -0.73 -8.61
CA VAL A 285 12.76 0.51 -8.23
C VAL A 285 11.84 1.72 -8.38
N ALA A 286 12.23 2.87 -7.81
CA ALA A 286 11.49 4.11 -8.00
C ALA A 286 11.48 4.55 -9.48
N PRO A 287 10.43 5.23 -9.97
CA PRO A 287 10.33 5.64 -11.37
C PRO A 287 11.55 6.41 -11.90
N GLY A 288 12.06 7.39 -11.14
CA GLY A 288 13.25 8.15 -11.55
C GLY A 288 14.56 7.35 -11.53
N VAL A 289 14.60 6.17 -10.90
CA VAL A 289 15.72 5.22 -11.00
C VAL A 289 15.57 4.41 -12.29
N LEU A 290 14.37 3.92 -12.60
CA LEU A 290 14.08 3.22 -13.85
C LEU A 290 14.49 4.07 -15.06
N ASP A 291 14.13 5.36 -15.09
CA ASP A 291 14.52 6.28 -16.17
C ASP A 291 16.04 6.38 -16.37
N ARG A 292 16.84 6.20 -15.29
CA ARG A 292 18.30 6.18 -15.39
C ARG A 292 18.83 4.86 -15.91
N LEU A 293 18.29 3.74 -15.42
CA LEU A 293 18.68 2.40 -15.85
C LEU A 293 18.30 2.15 -17.32
N ALA A 294 17.22 2.78 -17.78
CA ALA A 294 16.66 2.63 -19.11
C ALA A 294 17.14 3.71 -20.10
N ARG A 295 18.20 4.49 -19.82
CA ARG A 295 18.67 5.53 -20.75
C ARG A 295 19.09 4.92 -22.09
N GLY A 296 18.22 5.07 -23.10
CA GLY A 296 18.37 4.48 -24.43
C GLY A 296 17.22 3.52 -24.80
N THR A 297 16.51 2.99 -23.81
CA THR A 297 15.40 2.05 -23.97
C THR A 297 14.07 2.68 -23.57
N ARG A 298 13.06 2.67 -24.46
CA ARG A 298 11.69 3.05 -24.05
C ARG A 298 10.97 1.81 -23.51
N PRO A 299 10.44 1.82 -22.27
CA PRO A 299 9.62 0.72 -21.78
C PRO A 299 8.38 0.58 -22.67
N ARG A 300 8.06 -0.65 -23.08
CA ARG A 300 6.81 -1.01 -23.77
C ARG A 300 5.78 -1.51 -22.76
#